data_AF-A0A2T7HJF4-F1
#
_entry.id   AF-A0A2T7HJF4-F1
#
_cell.length_a   1.000
_cell.length_b   1.000
_cell.length_c   1.000
_cell.angle_alpha   90.00
_cell.angle_beta   90.00
_cell.angle_gamma   90.00
#
_symmetry.space_group_name_H-M   'P 1'
#
loop_
_entity.id
_entity.type
_entity.pdbx_description
1 polymer ?
#
loop_
_entity_poly.entity_id
_entity_poly.type
_entity_poly.pdbx_seq_one_letter_code
_entity_poly.pdbx_strand_id
1 'polypeptide(L)'
;MFIRGFFKLKFDVSSAMIKQDLTSDCSNCAALCCVVFAFDKSESFAVDKAAGEVCANLDGSNRCRIFAERETLGFRGCMTYDCHGAGQRVTQEVFGGRSWRNDPGLTSRMGAALSVMRRVHEQLLMLRTAEKFPLDPAERETARMLVDSLSPGTGWTEQSLKTFAIDAASRKVATFLRSLRHHVTNAS
;
A
#
# COMPACT_ATOMS: atom_id res chain seq x y z
N MET A 1 8.97 18.60 52.90
CA MET A 1 8.52 19.44 51.77
C MET A 1 9.65 19.50 50.75
N PHE A 2 9.63 18.65 49.72
CA PHE A 2 10.18 18.91 48.37
C PHE A 2 9.86 17.71 47.48
N ILE A 3 9.14 18.00 46.41
CA ILE A 3 8.60 17.09 45.40
C ILE A 3 9.72 16.77 44.40
N ARG A 4 9.98 15.49 44.11
CA ARG A 4 10.70 15.08 42.89
C ARG A 4 9.77 14.23 42.04
N GLY A 5 9.12 14.92 41.10
CA GLY A 5 8.22 14.35 40.12
C GLY A 5 8.97 13.45 39.14
N PHE A 6 8.45 12.25 38.96
CA PHE A 6 8.72 11.40 37.81
C PHE A 6 8.10 12.07 36.57
N PHE A 7 8.93 12.65 35.71
CA PHE A 7 8.53 13.09 34.38
C PHE A 7 8.36 11.84 33.50
N LYS A 8 7.21 11.20 33.60
CA LYS A 8 6.80 10.13 32.68
C LYS A 8 6.50 10.83 31.35
N LEU A 9 7.45 10.80 30.40
CA LEU A 9 7.18 11.15 29.00
C LEU A 9 6.05 10.24 28.53
N LYS A 10 4.82 10.78 28.53
CA LYS A 10 3.74 10.24 27.74
C LYS A 10 4.17 10.46 26.29
N PHE A 11 4.56 9.38 25.63
CA PHE A 11 4.41 9.30 24.18
C PHE A 11 2.95 9.64 23.91
N ASP A 12 2.71 10.84 23.43
CA ASP A 12 1.40 11.29 23.03
C ASP A 12 0.99 10.39 21.87
N VAL A 13 0.01 9.51 22.11
CA VAL A 13 -0.62 8.71 21.05
C VAL A 13 -1.55 9.67 20.32
N SER A 14 -0.96 10.64 19.63
CA SER A 14 -1.65 11.49 18.66
C SER A 14 -2.26 10.54 17.64
N SER A 15 -3.59 10.54 17.56
CA SER A 15 -4.37 9.77 16.59
C SER A 15 -3.69 9.84 15.22
N ALA A 16 -3.09 8.73 14.79
CA ALA A 16 -2.44 8.66 13.48
C ALA A 16 -3.43 9.16 12.43
N MET A 17 -2.99 10.14 11.63
CA MET A 17 -3.81 10.73 10.57
C MET A 17 -4.24 9.65 9.56
N ILE A 18 -3.41 8.62 9.41
CA ILE A 18 -3.68 7.44 8.59
C ILE A 18 -4.15 6.29 9.48
N LYS A 19 -5.44 6.00 9.41
CA LYS A 19 -6.11 4.90 10.14
C LYS A 19 -6.02 3.56 9.42
N GLN A 20 -5.59 3.55 8.16
CA GLN A 20 -5.58 2.39 7.27
C GLN A 20 -4.41 1.49 7.65
N ASP A 21 -4.66 0.18 7.76
CA ASP A 21 -3.57 -0.78 7.86
C ASP A 21 -2.85 -0.86 6.51
N LEU A 22 -1.56 -0.55 6.50
CA LEU A 22 -0.69 -0.63 5.32
C LEU A 22 0.22 -1.85 5.37
N THR A 23 -0.02 -2.76 6.33
CA THR A 23 0.66 -4.04 6.42
C THR A 23 0.03 -4.98 5.39
N SER A 24 0.85 -5.65 4.59
CA SER A 24 0.32 -6.65 3.67
C SER A 24 -0.15 -7.89 4.41
N ASP A 25 -1.41 -8.25 4.18
CA ASP A 25 -2.00 -9.52 4.63
C ASP A 25 -2.48 -10.29 3.40
N CYS A 26 -1.58 -11.12 2.86
CA CYS A 26 -1.88 -11.93 1.68
C CYS A 26 -3.00 -12.95 1.94
N SER A 27 -3.29 -13.32 3.20
CA SER A 27 -4.35 -14.29 3.52
C SER A 27 -5.75 -13.73 3.28
N ASN A 28 -5.90 -12.41 3.35
CA ASN A 28 -7.12 -11.67 3.02
C ASN A 28 -7.16 -11.18 1.56
N CYS A 29 -6.24 -11.63 0.70
CA CYS A 29 -6.16 -11.24 -0.71
C CYS A 29 -6.48 -12.42 -1.64
N ALA A 30 -7.07 -12.15 -2.81
CA ALA A 30 -7.18 -13.12 -3.90
C ALA A 30 -5.84 -13.34 -4.64
N ALA A 31 -4.69 -13.31 -3.95
CA ALA A 31 -3.34 -13.43 -4.53
C ALA A 31 -3.06 -12.52 -5.75
N LEU A 32 -3.61 -11.30 -5.75
CA LEU A 32 -3.61 -10.45 -6.95
C LEU A 32 -2.19 -10.14 -7.46
N CYS A 33 -1.20 -9.96 -6.57
CA CYS A 33 0.18 -9.69 -6.98
C CYS A 33 0.83 -10.86 -7.75
N CYS A 34 0.40 -12.10 -7.50
CA CYS A 34 0.86 -13.29 -8.21
C CYS A 34 0.21 -13.48 -9.59
N VAL A 35 -0.87 -12.75 -9.88
CA VAL A 35 -1.69 -12.90 -11.09
C VAL A 35 -1.55 -11.68 -11.99
N VAL A 36 -1.68 -10.48 -11.42
CA VAL A 36 -1.80 -9.23 -12.17
C VAL A 36 -0.49 -8.79 -12.78
N PHE A 37 0.63 -8.85 -12.05
CA PHE A 37 1.89 -8.28 -12.52
C PHE A 37 2.66 -9.25 -13.41
N ALA A 38 3.20 -8.72 -14.51
CA ALA A 38 4.20 -9.41 -15.30
C ALA A 38 5.56 -9.41 -14.58
N PHE A 39 6.39 -10.39 -14.91
CA PHE A 39 7.82 -10.33 -14.63
C PHE A 39 8.59 -11.10 -15.71
N ASP A 40 9.74 -10.57 -16.09
CA ASP A 40 10.64 -11.17 -17.07
C ASP A 40 11.75 -11.94 -16.36
N LYS A 41 12.21 -13.01 -16.99
CA LYS A 41 13.31 -13.83 -16.49
C LYS A 41 14.55 -12.96 -16.28
N SER A 42 15.06 -12.97 -15.05
CA SER A 42 16.14 -12.10 -14.59
C SER A 42 16.77 -12.65 -13.30
N GLU A 43 17.71 -11.92 -12.71
CA GLU A 43 18.23 -12.23 -11.37
C GLU A 43 17.16 -12.21 -10.27
N SER A 44 16.02 -11.56 -10.53
CA SER A 44 14.91 -11.47 -9.56
C SER A 44 13.83 -12.52 -9.78
N PHE A 45 13.76 -13.12 -10.97
CA PHE A 45 12.71 -14.06 -11.37
C PHE A 45 13.27 -15.15 -12.29
N ALA A 46 13.13 -16.42 -11.89
CA ALA A 46 13.65 -17.57 -12.62
C ALA A 46 12.93 -17.85 -13.96
N VAL A 47 11.73 -17.30 -14.13
CA VAL A 47 10.84 -17.55 -15.27
C VAL A 47 10.21 -16.25 -15.74
N ASP A 48 9.81 -16.24 -17.01
CA ASP A 48 8.91 -15.22 -17.55
C ASP A 48 7.47 -15.51 -17.11
N LYS A 49 6.68 -14.45 -16.93
CA LYS A 49 5.25 -14.53 -16.67
C LYS A 49 4.55 -13.29 -17.20
N ALA A 50 3.55 -13.47 -18.05
CA ALA A 50 2.77 -12.36 -18.58
C ALA A 50 1.89 -11.69 -17.51
N ALA A 51 1.44 -10.47 -17.78
CA ALA A 51 0.45 -9.79 -16.95
C ALA A 51 -0.90 -10.51 -17.05
N GLY A 52 -1.56 -10.75 -15.92
CA GLY A 52 -2.80 -11.52 -15.86
C GLY A 52 -2.61 -13.04 -15.93
N GLU A 53 -1.40 -13.53 -16.24
CA GLU A 53 -1.07 -14.96 -16.16
C GLU A 53 -0.89 -15.38 -14.70
N VAL A 54 -1.53 -16.50 -14.34
CA VAL A 54 -1.44 -17.08 -12.99
C VAL A 54 -0.04 -17.65 -12.78
N CYS A 55 0.65 -17.20 -11.74
CA CYS A 55 1.95 -17.78 -11.37
C CYS A 55 1.85 -19.30 -11.16
N ALA A 56 2.73 -20.07 -11.80
CA ALA A 56 2.77 -21.53 -11.70
C ALA A 56 2.96 -22.06 -10.25
N ASN A 57 3.49 -21.21 -9.36
CA ASN A 57 3.68 -21.52 -7.95
C ASN A 57 2.44 -21.23 -7.08
N LEU A 58 1.38 -20.66 -7.64
CA LEU A 58 0.16 -20.34 -6.90
C LEU A 58 -0.79 -21.55 -6.85
N ASP A 59 -1.15 -22.00 -5.65
CA ASP A 59 -2.10 -23.10 -5.48
C ASP A 59 -3.57 -22.66 -5.56
N GLY A 60 -4.47 -23.64 -5.53
CA GLY A 60 -5.93 -23.44 -5.57
C GLY A 60 -6.49 -22.64 -4.39
N SER A 61 -5.74 -22.51 -3.31
CA SER A 61 -6.11 -21.74 -2.10
C SER A 61 -5.46 -20.35 -2.07
N ASN A 62 -4.94 -19.86 -3.21
CA ASN A 62 -4.28 -18.56 -3.34
C ASN A 62 -3.01 -18.42 -2.47
N ARG A 63 -2.32 -19.53 -2.19
CA ARG A 63 -1.05 -19.55 -1.46
C ARG A 63 0.10 -19.86 -2.40
N CYS A 64 1.25 -19.24 -2.14
CA CYS A 64 2.47 -19.55 -2.87
C CYS A 64 3.07 -20.85 -2.32
N ARG A 65 3.13 -21.90 -3.14
CA ARG A 65 3.65 -23.23 -2.77
C ARG A 65 5.12 -23.21 -2.34
N ILE A 66 5.88 -22.23 -2.84
CA ILE A 66 7.32 -22.09 -2.60
C ILE A 66 7.65 -20.89 -1.69
N PHE A 67 6.71 -20.38 -0.89
CA PHE A 67 6.90 -19.11 -0.17
C PHE A 67 8.19 -19.06 0.68
N ALA A 68 8.56 -20.16 1.33
CA ALA A 68 9.78 -20.27 2.13
C ALA A 68 11.05 -20.49 1.27
N GLU A 69 10.89 -20.97 0.05
CA GLU A 69 11.98 -21.37 -0.88
C GLU A 69 12.13 -20.36 -2.03
N ARG A 70 11.43 -19.23 -1.99
CA ARG A 70 11.46 -18.21 -3.07
C ARG A 70 12.87 -17.78 -3.42
N GLU A 71 13.73 -17.56 -2.43
CA GLU A 71 15.10 -17.12 -2.67
C GLU A 71 15.90 -18.18 -3.44
N THR A 72 15.93 -19.41 -2.94
CA THR A 72 16.70 -20.52 -3.52
C THR A 72 16.17 -20.93 -4.89
N LEU A 73 14.88 -20.70 -5.17
CA LEU A 73 14.24 -21.00 -6.45
C LEU A 73 14.23 -19.80 -7.42
N GLY A 74 14.92 -18.71 -7.10
CA GLY A 74 15.12 -17.57 -8.01
C GLY A 74 13.94 -16.60 -8.11
N PHE A 75 13.18 -16.42 -7.03
CA PHE A 75 12.04 -15.48 -6.92
C PHE A 75 12.30 -14.36 -5.90
N ARG A 76 13.54 -13.82 -5.87
CA ARG A 76 13.91 -12.70 -4.98
C ARG A 76 13.00 -11.48 -5.17
N GLY A 77 12.53 -11.23 -6.40
CA GLY A 77 11.59 -10.15 -6.69
C GLY A 77 10.27 -10.28 -5.91
N CYS A 78 9.78 -11.51 -5.69
CA CYS A 78 8.59 -11.77 -4.85
C CYS A 78 8.84 -11.56 -3.35
N MET A 79 10.09 -11.45 -2.90
CA MET A 79 10.43 -11.20 -1.49
C MET A 79 10.60 -9.71 -1.21
N THR A 80 11.20 -8.98 -2.15
CA THR A 80 11.42 -7.53 -2.02
C THR A 80 10.17 -6.72 -2.32
N TYR A 81 9.23 -7.30 -3.07
CA TYR A 81 7.98 -6.65 -3.42
C TYR A 81 6.99 -6.66 -2.25
N ASP A 82 6.41 -5.50 -1.96
CA ASP A 82 5.29 -5.35 -1.03
C ASP A 82 4.22 -4.46 -1.68
N CYS A 83 2.95 -4.89 -1.64
CA CYS A 83 1.82 -4.09 -2.10
C CYS A 83 1.27 -3.15 -1.01
N HIS A 84 1.88 -3.17 0.18
CA HIS A 84 1.52 -2.36 1.34
C HIS A 84 0.04 -2.44 1.71
N GLY A 85 -0.54 -3.62 1.58
CA GLY A 85 -1.93 -3.86 1.91
C GLY A 85 -2.96 -3.60 0.80
N ALA A 86 -2.53 -3.17 -0.39
CA ALA A 86 -3.45 -2.82 -1.47
C ALA A 86 -4.24 -4.03 -1.99
N GLY A 87 -3.60 -5.21 -2.03
CA GLY A 87 -4.21 -6.44 -2.53
C GLY A 87 -5.40 -6.91 -1.70
N GLN A 88 -5.27 -6.95 -0.36
CA GLN A 88 -6.40 -7.30 0.50
C GLN A 88 -7.48 -6.24 0.47
N ARG A 89 -7.11 -4.94 0.38
CA ARG A 89 -8.11 -3.88 0.32
C ARG A 89 -8.95 -3.96 -0.95
N VAL A 90 -8.33 -4.20 -2.11
CA VAL A 90 -9.08 -4.47 -3.36
C VAL A 90 -9.98 -5.70 -3.21
N THR A 91 -9.47 -6.79 -2.64
CA THR A 91 -10.24 -8.03 -2.51
C THR A 91 -11.46 -7.84 -1.60
N GLN A 92 -11.25 -7.29 -0.40
CA GLN A 92 -12.28 -7.23 0.64
C GLN A 92 -13.21 -6.02 0.49
N GLU A 93 -12.66 -4.82 0.29
CA GLU A 93 -13.44 -3.58 0.26
C GLU A 93 -14.11 -3.38 -1.11
N VAL A 94 -13.34 -3.53 -2.20
CA VAL A 94 -13.80 -3.15 -3.55
C VAL A 94 -14.65 -4.26 -4.18
N PHE A 95 -14.28 -5.52 -3.96
CA PHE A 95 -14.92 -6.69 -4.58
C PHE A 95 -15.63 -7.61 -3.60
N GLY A 96 -15.77 -7.22 -2.33
CA GLY A 96 -16.58 -7.95 -1.34
C GLY A 96 -16.11 -9.37 -1.06
N GLY A 97 -14.79 -9.61 -1.06
CA GLY A 97 -14.18 -10.92 -0.82
C GLY A 97 -14.17 -11.86 -2.03
N ARG A 98 -14.64 -11.42 -3.21
CA ARG A 98 -14.65 -12.24 -4.43
C ARG A 98 -13.23 -12.55 -4.92
N SER A 99 -13.10 -13.73 -5.53
CA SER A 99 -11.86 -14.22 -6.14
C SER A 99 -12.00 -14.26 -7.67
N TRP A 100 -10.94 -13.85 -8.38
CA TRP A 100 -10.84 -13.96 -9.84
C TRP A 100 -10.96 -15.39 -10.35
N ARG A 101 -10.72 -16.40 -9.50
CA ARG A 101 -10.90 -17.82 -9.84
C ARG A 101 -12.35 -18.17 -10.16
N ASN A 102 -13.31 -17.44 -9.59
CA ASN A 102 -14.73 -17.75 -9.70
C ASN A 102 -15.39 -17.00 -10.88
N ASP A 103 -14.70 -16.03 -11.47
CA ASP A 103 -15.21 -15.18 -12.55
C ASP A 103 -14.02 -14.64 -13.36
N PRO A 104 -13.74 -15.18 -14.55
CA PRO A 104 -12.64 -14.72 -15.40
C PRO A 104 -12.68 -13.22 -15.72
N GLY A 105 -13.87 -12.60 -15.72
CA GLY A 105 -14.02 -11.15 -15.92
C GLY A 105 -13.45 -10.32 -14.77
N LEU A 106 -13.23 -10.91 -13.59
CA LEU A 106 -12.65 -10.20 -12.45
C LEU A 106 -11.14 -10.00 -12.56
N THR A 107 -10.38 -10.84 -13.27
CA THR A 107 -8.91 -10.71 -13.31
C THR A 107 -8.50 -9.31 -13.80
N SER A 108 -9.08 -8.85 -14.91
CA SER A 108 -8.78 -7.52 -15.47
C SER A 108 -9.30 -6.38 -14.59
N ARG A 109 -10.51 -6.51 -14.04
CA ARG A 109 -11.13 -5.51 -13.16
C ARG A 109 -10.39 -5.34 -11.84
N MET A 110 -10.07 -6.44 -11.16
CA MET A 110 -9.26 -6.44 -9.94
C MET A 110 -7.83 -5.96 -10.21
N GLY A 111 -7.26 -6.30 -11.37
CA GLY A 111 -5.93 -5.81 -11.78
C GLY A 111 -5.89 -4.30 -12.01
N ALA A 112 -6.90 -3.74 -12.66
CA ALA A 112 -7.05 -2.30 -12.82
C ALA A 112 -7.21 -1.60 -11.46
N ALA A 113 -8.06 -2.13 -10.58
CA ALA A 113 -8.23 -1.61 -9.22
C ALA A 113 -6.93 -1.70 -8.40
N LEU A 114 -6.18 -2.81 -8.46
CA LEU A 114 -4.91 -2.98 -7.77
C LEU A 114 -3.86 -1.97 -8.23
N SER A 115 -3.80 -1.69 -9.54
CA SER A 115 -2.84 -0.74 -10.10
C SER A 115 -3.01 0.66 -9.53
N VAL A 116 -4.26 1.08 -9.28
CA VAL A 116 -4.56 2.36 -8.62
C VAL A 116 -4.34 2.25 -7.11
N MET A 117 -4.87 1.20 -6.46
CA MET A 117 -4.82 1.06 -5.01
C MET A 117 -3.39 0.95 -4.47
N ARG A 118 -2.50 0.26 -5.18
CA ARG A 118 -1.08 0.17 -4.81
C ARG A 118 -0.46 1.55 -4.71
N ARG A 119 -0.71 2.41 -5.70
CA ARG A 119 -0.22 3.78 -5.72
C ARG A 119 -0.84 4.65 -4.63
N VAL A 120 -2.13 4.44 -4.32
CA VAL A 120 -2.79 5.07 -3.16
C VAL A 120 -2.06 4.70 -1.86
N HIS A 121 -1.78 3.41 -1.65
CA HIS A 121 -1.10 2.92 -0.45
C HIS A 121 0.35 3.41 -0.37
N GLU A 122 1.07 3.48 -1.49
CA GLU A 122 2.39 4.13 -1.57
C GLU A 122 2.33 5.60 -1.15
N GLN A 123 1.32 6.36 -1.58
CA GLN A 123 1.16 7.76 -1.16
C GLN A 123 0.86 7.87 0.35
N LEU A 124 -0.02 7.01 0.87
CA LEU A 124 -0.31 6.97 2.31
C LEU A 124 0.95 6.63 3.11
N LEU A 125 1.79 5.70 2.65
CA LEU A 125 3.05 5.36 3.32
C LEU A 125 4.01 6.55 3.38
N MET A 126 4.12 7.32 2.29
CA MET A 126 4.95 8.54 2.29
C MET A 126 4.40 9.60 3.24
N LEU A 127 3.09 9.81 3.28
CA LEU A 127 2.44 10.74 4.22
C LEU A 127 2.62 10.29 5.69
N ARG A 128 2.51 8.98 5.98
CA ARG A 128 2.80 8.41 7.30
C ARG A 128 4.23 8.66 7.72
N THR A 129 5.15 8.63 6.76
CA THR A 129 6.56 8.92 7.02
C THR A 129 6.75 10.40 7.33
N ALA A 130 6.07 11.29 6.60
CA ALA A 130 6.10 12.72 6.84
C ALA A 130 5.54 13.14 8.21
N GLU A 131 4.57 12.39 8.77
CA GLU A 131 4.05 12.61 10.13
C GLU A 131 5.13 12.52 11.23
N LYS A 132 6.29 11.93 10.93
CA LYS A 132 7.42 11.84 11.88
C LYS A 132 8.20 13.16 12.00
N PHE A 133 7.97 14.13 11.11
CA PHE A 133 8.58 15.46 11.20
C PHE A 133 7.81 16.35 12.17
N PRO A 134 8.44 17.40 12.73
CA PRO A 134 7.77 18.37 13.61
C PRO A 134 6.91 19.34 12.79
N LEU A 135 5.87 18.82 12.14
CA LEU A 135 4.99 19.57 11.26
C LEU A 135 4.33 20.74 12.01
N ASP A 136 4.17 21.89 11.35
CA ASP A 136 3.38 22.99 11.88
C ASP A 136 1.84 22.72 11.72
N PRO A 137 0.95 23.56 12.30
CA PRO A 137 -0.49 23.35 12.17
C PRO A 137 -1.02 23.35 10.72
N ALA A 138 -0.46 24.17 9.83
CA ALA A 138 -0.89 24.26 8.43
C ALA A 138 -0.40 23.04 7.62
N GLU A 139 0.81 22.55 7.91
CA GLU A 139 1.35 21.34 7.32
C GLU A 139 0.55 20.10 7.75
N ARG A 140 0.19 20.00 9.04
CA ARG A 140 -0.68 18.93 9.53
C ARG A 140 -2.04 18.94 8.85
N GLU A 141 -2.67 20.11 8.68
CA GLU A 141 -3.96 20.19 7.99
C GLU A 141 -3.83 19.81 6.51
N THR A 142 -2.76 20.25 5.84
CA THR A 142 -2.50 19.86 4.45
C THR A 142 -2.33 18.35 4.32
N ALA A 143 -1.55 17.73 5.21
CA ALA A 143 -1.35 16.29 5.25
C ALA A 143 -2.69 15.56 5.46
N ARG A 144 -3.54 16.06 6.36
CA ARG A 144 -4.85 15.47 6.66
C ARG A 144 -5.76 15.50 5.44
N MET A 145 -5.84 16.63 4.76
CA MET A 145 -6.60 16.76 3.52
C MET A 145 -6.11 15.80 2.42
N LEU A 146 -4.79 15.59 2.32
CA LEU A 146 -4.22 14.63 1.37
C LEU A 146 -4.60 13.19 1.73
N VAL A 147 -4.51 12.82 3.01
CA VAL A 147 -4.92 11.49 3.49
C VAL A 147 -6.41 11.26 3.25
N ASP A 148 -7.27 12.23 3.58
CA ASP A 148 -8.72 12.14 3.37
C ASP A 148 -9.05 11.92 1.89
N SER A 149 -8.29 12.54 0.98
CA SER A 149 -8.45 12.34 -0.47
C SER A 149 -8.00 10.96 -0.98
N LEU A 150 -7.09 10.30 -0.24
CA LEU A 150 -6.51 8.99 -0.57
C LEU A 150 -7.21 7.84 0.19
N SER A 151 -8.03 8.16 1.18
CA SER A 151 -8.88 7.18 1.84
C SER A 151 -10.23 7.80 2.21
N PRO A 152 -11.14 7.92 1.23
CA PRO A 152 -12.45 8.50 1.47
C PRO A 152 -13.20 7.73 2.57
N GLY A 153 -13.90 8.45 3.45
CA GLY A 153 -14.64 7.85 4.57
C GLY A 153 -15.78 6.92 4.14
N THR A 154 -16.24 7.03 2.88
CA THR A 154 -17.23 6.13 2.26
C THR A 154 -16.63 4.79 1.81
N GLY A 155 -15.31 4.64 1.86
CA GLY A 155 -14.60 3.53 1.24
C GLY A 155 -14.47 3.65 -0.28
N TRP A 156 -13.70 2.74 -0.86
CA TRP A 156 -13.46 2.60 -2.28
C TRP A 156 -14.42 1.61 -2.92
N THR A 157 -15.02 2.03 -4.03
CA THR A 157 -15.73 1.17 -4.97
C THR A 157 -14.93 1.00 -6.26
N GLU A 158 -15.25 -0.02 -7.05
CA GLU A 158 -14.62 -0.22 -8.36
C GLU A 158 -14.74 1.03 -9.24
N GLN A 159 -15.94 1.62 -9.27
CA GLN A 159 -16.21 2.82 -10.06
C GLN A 159 -15.39 4.03 -9.57
N SER A 160 -15.28 4.22 -8.26
CA SER A 160 -14.49 5.33 -7.70
C SER A 160 -13.00 5.18 -7.99
N LEU A 161 -12.43 3.97 -7.94
CA LEU A 161 -11.04 3.73 -8.31
C LEU A 161 -10.80 3.93 -9.81
N LYS A 162 -11.76 3.51 -10.65
CA LYS A 162 -11.67 3.67 -12.11
C LYS A 162 -11.58 5.13 -12.53
N THR A 163 -12.25 6.04 -11.83
CA THR A 163 -12.25 7.48 -12.13
C THR A 163 -11.27 8.28 -11.26
N PHE A 164 -10.60 7.65 -10.30
CA PHE A 164 -9.71 8.36 -9.40
C PHE A 164 -8.45 8.86 -10.11
N ALA A 165 -8.22 10.18 -10.03
CA ALA A 165 -7.08 10.84 -10.65
C ALA A 165 -5.78 10.64 -9.85
N ILE A 166 -5.30 9.40 -9.75
CA ILE A 166 -4.15 9.03 -8.93
C ILE A 166 -2.88 9.82 -9.28
N ASP A 167 -2.63 10.13 -10.55
CA ASP A 167 -1.46 10.95 -10.94
C ASP A 167 -1.53 12.36 -10.36
N ALA A 168 -2.72 12.96 -10.34
CA ALA A 168 -2.92 14.28 -9.77
C ALA A 168 -2.75 14.24 -8.23
N ALA A 169 -3.27 13.20 -7.57
CA ALA A 169 -3.07 12.98 -6.15
C ALA A 169 -1.58 12.79 -5.80
N SER A 170 -0.86 11.92 -6.52
CA SER A 170 0.58 11.72 -6.36
C SER A 170 1.37 13.01 -6.55
N ARG A 171 1.02 13.86 -7.52
CA ARG A 171 1.67 15.17 -7.69
C ARG A 171 1.45 16.10 -6.51
N LYS A 172 0.23 16.13 -5.95
CA LYS A 172 -0.07 16.93 -4.75
C LYS A 172 0.74 16.46 -3.54
N VAL A 173 0.79 15.14 -3.31
CA VAL A 173 1.62 14.54 -2.26
C VAL A 173 3.09 14.87 -2.46
N ALA A 174 3.63 14.69 -3.66
CA ALA A 174 5.03 15.02 -3.95
C ALA A 174 5.34 16.51 -3.73
N THR A 175 4.43 17.42 -4.11
CA THR A 175 4.59 18.86 -3.85
C THR A 175 4.62 19.17 -2.36
N PHE A 176 3.72 18.56 -1.58
CA PHE A 176 3.72 18.68 -0.13
C PHE A 176 5.01 18.13 0.50
N LEU A 177 5.43 16.91 0.15
CA LEU A 177 6.67 16.33 0.67
C LEU A 177 7.90 17.20 0.35
N ARG A 178 7.95 17.83 -0.82
CA ARG A 178 9.01 18.78 -1.18
C ARG A 178 8.99 20.07 -0.36
N SER A 179 7.82 20.54 0.11
CA SER A 179 7.76 21.71 0.98
C SER A 179 8.32 21.43 2.37
N LEU A 180 8.26 20.18 2.82
CA LEU A 180 8.80 19.73 4.12
C LEU A 180 10.33 19.67 4.19
N ARG A 181 11.07 19.98 3.10
CA ARG A 181 12.54 19.90 3.06
C ARG A 181 13.22 20.68 4.21
N HIS A 182 12.59 21.74 4.69
CA HIS A 182 13.13 22.57 5.76
C HIS A 182 13.22 21.84 7.11
N HIS A 183 12.41 20.79 7.32
CA HIS A 183 12.49 19.92 8.50
C HIS A 183 13.72 19.01 8.48
N VAL A 184 14.32 18.77 7.30
CA VAL A 184 15.53 17.95 7.15
C VAL A 184 16.79 18.80 7.19
N THR A 185 16.75 19.99 6.57
CA THR A 185 17.92 20.89 6.51
C THR A 185 18.21 21.61 7.83
N ASN A 186 17.20 21.79 8.69
CA ASN A 186 17.35 22.50 9.96
C ASN A 186 17.71 21.57 11.15
N ALA A 187 17.96 20.28 10.89
CA ALA A 187 18.31 19.29 11.90
C ALA A 187 19.83 19.18 12.17
N SER A 188 20.60 20.25 11.92
CA SER A 188 22.04 20.35 12.19
C SER A 188 22.32 21.07 13.51
#